data_AF-A0A4S2UGV2-F1
#
_entry.id   AF-A0A4S2UGV2-F1
#
_cell.length_a   1.000
_cell.length_b   1.000
_cell.length_c   1.000
_cell.angle_alpha   90.00
_cell.angle_beta   90.00
_cell.angle_gamma   90.00
#
_symmetry.space_group_name_H-M   'P 1'
#
loop_
_entity.id
_entity.type
_entity.pdbx_description
1 polymer ?
#
loop_
_entity_poly.entity_id
_entity_poly.type
_entity_poly.pdbx_seq_one_letter_code
_entity_poly.pdbx_strand_id
1 'polypeptide(L)'
;MREEETKAHTDPGKVTDTELTHYATDKALASINNQLFQYEQLGLVFRGSPKSSFTVTAVNLKGDPDSATVEECLDTTGWKPVNKSTGKDVSTKGQPRRYVMTYRVEVFGKKAQWMVTDLSRDKGRSC
;
A
#
# COMPACT_ATOMS: atom_id res chain seq x y z
N MET A 1 0.94 -0.32 -8.53
CA MET A 1 1.17 -0.45 -7.07
C MET A 1 -0.14 -0.64 -6.29
N ARG A 2 -0.98 0.39 -6.08
CA ARG A 2 -2.23 0.29 -5.26
C ARG A 2 -3.17 -0.85 -5.66
N GLU A 3 -3.33 -1.09 -6.96
CA GLU A 3 -4.14 -2.21 -7.47
C GLU A 3 -3.57 -3.56 -7.04
N GLU A 4 -2.24 -3.75 -7.12
CA GLU A 4 -1.57 -4.98 -6.68
C GLU A 4 -1.62 -5.15 -5.16
N GLU A 5 -1.49 -4.08 -4.38
CA GLU A 5 -1.74 -4.16 -2.93
C GLU A 5 -3.17 -4.61 -2.66
N THR A 6 -4.15 -4.03 -3.37
CA THR A 6 -5.56 -4.40 -3.19
C THR A 6 -5.79 -5.87 -3.47
N LYS A 7 -5.20 -6.42 -4.55
CA LYS A 7 -5.22 -7.85 -4.87
C LYS A 7 -4.58 -8.68 -3.74
N ALA A 8 -3.40 -8.30 -3.27
CA ALA A 8 -2.69 -9.01 -2.22
C ALA A 8 -3.49 -9.11 -0.91
N HIS A 9 -4.27 -8.08 -0.56
CA HIS A 9 -5.11 -8.11 0.64
C HIS A 9 -6.34 -9.03 0.52
N THR A 10 -6.73 -9.45 -0.69
CA THR A 10 -7.85 -10.40 -0.86
C THR A 10 -7.47 -11.82 -0.45
N ASP A 11 -6.19 -12.18 -0.60
CA ASP A 11 -5.61 -13.43 -0.10
C ASP A 11 -4.12 -13.22 0.24
N PRO A 12 -3.80 -12.73 1.46
CA PRO A 12 -2.43 -12.37 1.83
C PRO A 12 -1.39 -13.49 1.71
N GLY A 13 -1.82 -14.75 1.87
CA GLY A 13 -0.96 -15.93 1.68
C GLY A 13 -0.61 -16.23 0.21
N LYS A 14 -1.18 -15.47 -0.74
CA LYS A 14 -0.90 -15.55 -2.18
C LYS A 14 -0.30 -14.27 -2.73
N VAL A 15 0.47 -13.54 -1.89
CA VAL A 15 1.16 -12.31 -2.31
C VAL A 15 2.06 -12.53 -3.54
N THR A 16 2.63 -13.73 -3.71
CA THR A 16 3.45 -14.11 -4.86
C THR A 16 2.69 -14.16 -6.19
N ASP A 17 1.35 -14.22 -6.15
CA ASP A 17 0.49 -14.19 -7.33
C ASP A 17 0.21 -12.74 -7.79
N THR A 18 0.82 -11.75 -7.14
CA THR A 18 0.70 -10.32 -7.48
C THR A 18 1.99 -9.78 -8.08
N GLU A 19 1.87 -8.62 -8.72
CA GLU A 19 3.01 -7.95 -9.36
C GLU A 19 3.65 -6.90 -8.44
N LEU A 20 3.55 -7.04 -7.11
CA LEU A 20 4.05 -6.04 -6.16
C LEU A 20 5.55 -5.76 -6.33
N THR A 21 6.35 -6.78 -6.64
CA THR A 21 7.79 -6.67 -6.89
C THR A 21 8.13 -5.88 -8.16
N HIS A 22 7.17 -5.66 -9.06
CA HIS A 22 7.32 -4.76 -10.20
C HIS A 22 7.13 -3.29 -9.83
N TYR A 23 6.48 -2.98 -8.70
CA TYR A 23 6.13 -1.59 -8.34
C TYR A 23 6.77 -1.09 -7.04
N ALA A 24 7.20 -1.99 -6.15
CA ALA A 24 7.79 -1.66 -4.87
C ALA A 24 9.08 -2.42 -4.67
N THR A 25 10.02 -1.79 -3.96
CA THR A 25 11.30 -2.37 -3.56
C THR A 25 11.67 -1.85 -2.17
N ASP A 26 12.82 -2.30 -1.64
CA ASP A 26 13.42 -1.84 -0.38
C ASP A 26 12.40 -1.82 0.79
N LYS A 27 12.40 -0.76 1.61
CA LYS A 27 11.56 -0.60 2.80
C LYS A 27 10.07 -0.70 2.49
N ALA A 28 9.63 -0.16 1.35
CA ALA A 28 8.24 -0.23 0.93
C ALA A 28 7.80 -1.69 0.75
N LEU A 29 8.52 -2.46 -0.07
CA LEU A 29 8.19 -3.87 -0.31
C LEU A 29 8.27 -4.71 0.98
N ALA A 30 9.30 -4.49 1.79
CA ALA A 30 9.45 -5.17 3.08
C ALA A 30 8.27 -4.88 4.03
N SER A 31 7.83 -3.62 4.09
CA SER A 31 6.70 -3.20 4.94
C SER A 31 5.37 -3.80 4.48
N ILE A 32 5.13 -3.83 3.16
CA ILE A 32 3.93 -4.46 2.57
C ILE A 32 3.91 -5.96 2.89
N ASN A 33 5.02 -6.66 2.64
CA ASN A 33 5.11 -8.11 2.90
C ASN A 33 4.94 -8.44 4.39
N ASN A 34 5.53 -7.66 5.29
CA ASN A 34 5.35 -7.86 6.73
C ASN A 34 3.88 -7.67 7.15
N GLN A 35 3.20 -6.65 6.61
CA GLN A 35 1.78 -6.43 6.90
C GLN A 35 0.90 -7.57 6.38
N LEU A 36 1.12 -8.02 5.12
CA LEU A 36 0.39 -9.13 4.54
C LEU A 36 0.62 -10.43 5.31
N PHE A 37 1.85 -10.71 5.73
CA PHE A 37 2.17 -11.85 6.58
C PHE A 37 1.41 -11.80 7.90
N GLN A 38 1.34 -10.64 8.57
CA GLN A 38 0.54 -10.50 9.79
C GLN A 38 -0.95 -10.75 9.55
N TYR A 39 -1.50 -10.25 8.44
CA TYR A 39 -2.90 -10.53 8.08
C TYR A 39 -3.14 -12.02 7.81
N GLU A 40 -2.22 -12.70 7.12
CA GLU A 40 -2.30 -14.13 6.92
C GLU A 40 -2.33 -14.90 8.26
N GLN A 41 -1.39 -14.59 9.18
CA GLN A 41 -1.32 -15.21 10.50
C GLN A 41 -2.60 -14.99 11.33
N LEU A 42 -3.24 -13.83 11.18
CA LEU A 42 -4.49 -13.51 11.87
C LEU A 42 -5.74 -14.05 11.14
N GLY A 43 -5.58 -14.71 10.00
CA GLY A 43 -6.70 -15.15 9.17
C GLY A 43 -7.56 -13.99 8.69
N LEU A 44 -6.94 -12.85 8.37
CA LEU A 44 -7.60 -11.64 7.88
C LEU A 44 -7.47 -11.53 6.37
N VAL A 45 -8.58 -11.21 5.72
CA VAL A 45 -8.64 -10.82 4.30
C VAL A 45 -9.48 -9.57 4.16
N PHE A 46 -9.32 -8.84 3.06
CA PHE A 46 -10.08 -7.62 2.82
C PHE A 46 -11.06 -7.81 1.65
N ARG A 47 -12.26 -7.24 1.80
CA ARG A 47 -13.32 -7.24 0.78
C ARG A 47 -13.66 -5.82 0.34
N GLY A 48 -14.12 -5.70 -0.89
CA GLY A 48 -14.30 -4.42 -1.57
C GLY A 48 -12.95 -3.84 -2.02
N SER A 49 -12.89 -2.53 -2.18
CA SER A 49 -11.69 -1.83 -2.61
C SER A 49 -11.59 -0.46 -1.95
N PRO A 50 -10.37 0.06 -1.74
CA PRO A 50 -10.18 1.43 -1.34
C PRO A 50 -10.42 2.37 -2.54
N LYS A 51 -10.68 3.65 -2.25
CA LYS A 51 -10.59 4.72 -3.24
C LYS A 51 -9.33 5.53 -2.97
N SER A 52 -8.65 5.94 -4.03
CA SER A 52 -7.37 6.63 -3.93
C SER A 52 -7.35 7.85 -4.84
N SER A 53 -6.80 8.95 -4.35
CA SER A 53 -6.51 10.16 -5.14
C SER A 53 -5.05 10.53 -4.92
N PHE A 54 -4.29 10.69 -6.00
CA PHE A 54 -2.84 10.88 -5.95
C PHE A 54 -2.45 12.29 -6.39
N THR A 55 -1.39 12.81 -5.78
CA THR A 55 -0.75 14.06 -6.21
C THR A 55 0.76 13.92 -6.12
N VAL A 56 1.48 14.25 -7.18
CA VAL A 56 2.95 14.35 -7.15
C VAL A 56 3.30 15.68 -6.49
N THR A 57 3.98 15.63 -5.33
CA THR A 57 4.28 16.82 -4.53
C THR A 57 5.71 17.32 -4.72
N ALA A 58 6.63 16.44 -5.16
CA ALA A 58 7.99 16.81 -5.48
C ALA A 58 8.58 15.87 -6.55
N VAL A 59 9.48 16.39 -7.38
CA VAL A 59 10.27 15.64 -8.35
C VAL A 59 11.70 16.16 -8.32
N ASN A 60 12.68 15.26 -8.31
CA ASN A 60 14.11 15.57 -8.39
C ASN A 60 14.76 14.69 -9.47
N LEU A 61 14.95 15.27 -10.66
CA LEU A 61 15.62 14.64 -11.81
C LEU A 61 17.13 14.96 -11.88
N LYS A 62 17.68 15.52 -10.81
CA LYS A 62 19.11 15.78 -10.64
C LYS A 62 19.69 14.99 -9.49
N GLY A 63 18.89 14.10 -8.91
CA GLY A 63 19.31 13.16 -7.88
C GLY A 63 20.03 11.97 -8.50
N ASP A 64 20.73 11.22 -7.67
CA ASP A 64 21.25 9.91 -8.03
C ASP A 64 20.75 8.90 -6.97
N PRO A 65 19.67 8.14 -7.25
CA PRO A 65 18.87 8.16 -8.47
C PRO A 65 17.88 9.33 -8.57
N ASP A 66 17.27 9.50 -9.76
CA ASP A 66 16.07 10.32 -9.93
C ASP A 66 14.97 9.89 -8.96
N SER A 67 14.28 10.87 -8.37
CA SER A 67 13.31 10.62 -7.30
C SER A 67 12.07 11.50 -7.40
N ALA A 68 10.97 11.05 -6.80
CA ALA A 68 9.72 11.79 -6.67
C ALA A 68 9.05 11.48 -5.33
N THR A 69 8.24 12.43 -4.85
CA THR A 69 7.34 12.23 -3.72
C THR A 69 5.90 12.28 -4.22
N VAL A 70 5.12 11.27 -3.84
CA VAL A 70 3.70 11.17 -4.20
C VAL A 70 2.89 11.11 -2.91
N GLU A 71 1.87 11.95 -2.81
CA GLU A 71 0.87 11.89 -1.75
C GLU A 71 -0.37 11.16 -2.27
N GLU A 72 -0.98 10.33 -1.44
CA GLU A 72 -2.27 9.68 -1.71
C GLU A 72 -3.25 10.01 -0.59
N CYS A 73 -4.43 10.48 -0.97
CA CYS A 73 -5.60 10.40 -0.12
C CYS A 73 -6.27 9.03 -0.29
N LEU A 74 -6.09 8.15 0.70
CA LEU A 74 -6.59 6.78 0.72
C LEU A 74 -7.87 6.68 1.54
N ASP A 75 -9.00 6.42 0.90
CA ASP A 75 -10.28 6.12 1.54
C ASP A 75 -10.56 4.61 1.58
N THR A 76 -10.51 4.07 2.79
CA THR A 76 -10.72 2.65 3.11
C THR A 76 -12.17 2.34 3.53
N THR A 77 -13.11 3.28 3.39
CA THR A 77 -14.50 3.10 3.85
C THR A 77 -15.14 1.87 3.22
N GLY A 78 -14.90 1.62 1.93
CA GLY A 78 -15.38 0.45 1.18
C GLY A 78 -14.50 -0.80 1.27
N TRP A 79 -13.38 -0.74 1.99
CA TRP A 79 -12.40 -1.81 2.07
C TRP A 79 -12.38 -2.41 3.48
N LYS A 80 -13.09 -3.51 3.66
CA LYS A 80 -13.40 -4.06 4.98
C LYS A 80 -12.54 -5.28 5.30
N PRO A 81 -11.85 -5.31 6.45
CA PRO A 81 -11.25 -6.53 6.94
C PRO A 81 -12.34 -7.51 7.40
N VAL A 82 -12.23 -8.75 6.96
CA VAL A 82 -13.09 -9.86 7.37
C VAL A 82 -12.24 -11.04 7.79
N ASN A 83 -12.76 -11.85 8.71
CA ASN A 83 -12.15 -13.11 9.06
C ASN A 83 -12.30 -14.10 7.88
N LYS A 84 -11.19 -14.71 7.44
CA LYS A 84 -11.11 -15.55 6.23
C LYS A 84 -12.01 -16.78 6.30
N SER A 85 -12.13 -17.43 7.45
CA SER A 85 -12.91 -18.67 7.61
C SER A 85 -14.40 -18.43 7.80
N THR A 86 -14.78 -17.35 8.50
CA THR A 86 -16.17 -17.07 8.85
C THR A 86 -16.84 -16.00 8.00
N GLY A 87 -16.07 -15.20 7.26
CA GLY A 87 -16.57 -14.05 6.49
C GLY A 87 -17.09 -12.88 7.35
N LYS A 88 -16.96 -12.94 8.67
CA LYS A 88 -17.45 -11.89 9.58
C LYS A 88 -16.58 -10.65 9.48
N ASP A 89 -17.21 -9.47 9.45
CA ASP A 89 -16.53 -8.18 9.53
C ASP A 89 -15.84 -8.05 10.90
N VAL A 90 -14.55 -7.71 10.88
CA VAL A 90 -13.70 -7.52 12.07
C VAL A 90 -13.20 -6.08 12.18
N SER A 91 -13.85 -5.16 11.48
CA SER A 91 -13.61 -3.72 11.56
C SER A 91 -13.67 -3.21 13.00
N THR A 92 -12.61 -2.54 13.43
CA THR A 92 -12.63 -1.76 14.66
C THR A 92 -13.48 -0.49 14.47
N LYS A 93 -14.36 -0.21 15.44
CA LYS A 93 -15.18 1.00 15.47
C LYS A 93 -14.32 2.20 15.89
N GLY A 94 -14.69 3.40 15.43
CA GLY A 94 -14.01 4.65 15.78
C GLY A 94 -12.64 4.88 15.14
N GLN A 95 -12.16 3.96 14.29
CA GLN A 95 -10.94 4.16 13.52
C GLN A 95 -11.19 5.12 12.34
N PRO A 96 -10.25 6.05 12.04
CA PRO A 96 -10.26 6.80 10.80
C PRO A 96 -10.37 5.86 9.59
N ARG A 97 -11.00 6.33 8.51
CA ARG A 97 -11.10 5.57 7.25
C ARG A 97 -10.44 6.26 6.08
N ARG A 98 -10.05 7.52 6.25
CA ARG A 98 -9.37 8.31 5.23
C ARG A 98 -8.00 8.69 5.77
N TYR A 99 -6.98 8.42 4.98
CA TYR A 99 -5.58 8.53 5.38
C TYR A 99 -4.80 9.30 4.33
N VAL A 100 -3.88 10.13 4.77
CA VAL A 100 -2.85 10.68 3.89
C VAL A 100 -1.65 9.73 3.93
N MET A 101 -1.28 9.19 2.78
CA MET A 101 -0.10 8.37 2.59
C MET A 101 0.95 9.15 1.80
N THR A 102 2.21 9.01 2.15
CA THR A 102 3.33 9.58 1.42
C THR A 102 4.23 8.47 0.90
N TYR A 103 4.51 8.51 -0.39
CA TYR A 103 5.35 7.55 -1.11
C TYR A 103 6.60 8.24 -1.60
N ARG A 104 7.75 7.61 -1.34
CA ARG A 104 9.00 7.93 -2.03
C ARG A 104 9.16 6.97 -3.20
N VAL A 105 9.37 7.54 -4.37
CA VAL A 105 9.53 6.79 -5.62
C VAL A 105 10.91 7.13 -6.19
N GLU A 106 11.66 6.12 -6.58
CA GLU A 106 13.01 6.30 -7.13
C GLU A 106 13.17 5.45 -8.39
N VAL A 107 14.03 5.90 -9.30
CA VAL A 107 14.45 5.12 -10.45
C VAL A 107 15.36 3.99 -9.96
N PHE A 108 14.99 2.75 -10.26
CA PHE A 108 15.65 1.56 -9.74
C PHE A 108 15.91 0.50 -10.83
N GLY A 109 16.99 -0.26 -10.63
CA GLY A 109 17.37 -1.39 -11.47
C GLY A 109 17.91 -1.02 -12.85
N LYS A 110 18.35 -2.04 -13.60
CA LYS A 110 19.01 -1.87 -14.91
C LYS A 110 18.10 -1.27 -16.00
N LYS A 111 16.78 -1.35 -15.82
CA LYS A 111 15.79 -0.81 -16.75
C LYS A 111 15.37 0.63 -16.41
N ALA A 112 15.96 1.23 -15.36
CA ALA A 112 15.63 2.57 -14.89
C ALA A 112 14.10 2.76 -14.67
N GLN A 113 13.51 1.85 -13.89
CA GLN A 113 12.06 1.87 -13.63
C GLN A 113 11.76 2.63 -12.34
N TRP A 114 10.73 3.48 -12.35
CA TRP A 114 10.20 4.10 -11.15
C TRP A 114 9.56 3.07 -10.23
N MET A 115 10.08 2.94 -9.01
CA MET A 115 9.60 2.01 -7.99
C MET A 115 9.40 2.73 -6.66
N VAL A 116 8.38 2.33 -5.91
CA VAL A 116 8.19 2.82 -4.54
C VAL A 116 9.27 2.21 -3.66
N THR A 117 10.10 3.04 -3.04
CA THR A 117 11.19 2.61 -2.15
C THR A 117 10.85 2.78 -0.68
N ASP A 118 10.00 3.76 -0.36
CA ASP A 118 9.51 4.00 0.99
C ASP A 118 8.04 4.45 0.96
N LEU A 119 7.30 4.15 2.03
CA LEU A 119 5.93 4.59 2.21
C LEU A 119 5.64 4.85 3.68
N SER A 120 4.84 5.85 3.96
CA SER A 120 4.41 6.18 5.31
C SER A 120 3.00 6.71 5.33
N ARG A 121 2.34 6.58 6.50
CA ARG A 121 1.02 7.14 6.76
C ARG A 121 1.17 8.34 7.67
N ASP A 122 0.63 9.49 7.26
CA ASP A 122 0.49 10.64 8.14
C ASP A 122 -0.57 10.32 9.22
N LYS A 123 -0.18 10.50 10.49
CA LYS A 123 -1.05 10.24 11.65
C LYS A 123 -1.69 11.52 12.20
N GLY A 124 -1.22 12.70 11.78
CA GLY A 124 -1.68 14.00 12.26
C GLY A 124 -2.69 14.69 11.35
N ARG A 125 -2.89 14.17 10.14
CA ARG A 125 -3.77 14.77 9.12
C ARG A 125 -4.72 13.74 8.52
N SER A 126 -5.94 14.16 8.24
CA SER A 126 -6.87 13.45 7.37
C SER A 126 -7.00 14.19 6.04
N CYS A 127 -7.31 13.42 5.01
CA CYS A 127 -8.01 13.92 3.84
C CYS A 127 -9.50 13.53 3.96
#